data_AF-A0A7Y5H5C5-F1
#
_entry.id   AF-A0A7Y5H5C5-F1
#
_cell.length_a   1.000
_cell.length_b   1.000
_cell.length_c   1.000
_cell.angle_alpha   90.00
_cell.angle_beta   90.00
_cell.angle_gamma   90.00
#
_symmetry.space_group_name_H-M   'P 1'
#
loop_
_entity.id
_entity.type
_entity.pdbx_description
1 polymer ?
#
loop_
_entity_poly.entity_id
_entity_poly.type
_entity_poly.pdbx_seq_one_letter_code
_entity_poly.pdbx_strand_id
1 'polypeptide(L)'
;LICESTYGNKVHDPVKEIHGEFVQVIQDAVARKGKIIIPAFSVERTQEIVYHLNLLYENKIVPEIPVFVDSPLAVNVTEVFRKYPDYYDKDARNLLQSGDNPFSFEGLRYIREVKDSMKLNDINDPCIIISASGMCEAGRILHHLKNNIENSNNTVLIVGFMAEHTLGRKLVDKAETVKIFGDMFSVKARVHKINSFSGHADRTDLLNFTELVGKQASVFLVHGEEAQSVPFAESLKSNGFRHVEIPERLQKITL
;
A
#
# COMPACT_ATOMS: atom_id res chain seq x y z
N LEU A 1 -15.80 12.09 -19.70
CA LEU A 1 -14.72 11.60 -18.82
C LEU A 1 -15.29 10.51 -17.93
N ILE A 2 -14.66 9.33 -17.88
CA ILE A 2 -14.92 8.32 -16.84
C ILE A 2 -13.76 8.41 -15.86
N CYS A 3 -14.03 8.73 -14.60
CA CYS A 3 -13.02 9.05 -13.59
C CYS A 3 -13.20 8.15 -12.38
N GLU A 4 -12.09 7.70 -11.79
CA GLU A 4 -12.16 7.01 -10.51
C GLU A 4 -12.61 7.94 -9.37
N SER A 5 -13.06 7.35 -8.27
CA SER A 5 -13.46 8.08 -7.06
C SER A 5 -12.94 7.40 -5.77
N THR A 6 -11.87 6.61 -5.85
CA THR A 6 -11.37 5.82 -4.70
C THR A 6 -11.09 6.68 -3.48
N TYR A 7 -10.53 7.88 -3.67
CA TYR A 7 -10.26 8.87 -2.62
C TYR A 7 -10.97 10.21 -2.89
N GLY A 8 -12.14 10.18 -3.54
CA GLY A 8 -12.89 11.38 -3.92
C GLY A 8 -13.28 12.31 -2.77
N ASN A 9 -13.25 11.80 -1.52
CA ASN A 9 -13.54 12.57 -0.31
C ASN A 9 -12.37 12.59 0.69
N LYS A 10 -11.13 12.38 0.23
CA LYS A 10 -9.93 12.38 1.08
C LYS A 10 -8.78 13.12 0.41
N VAL A 11 -7.97 13.80 1.23
CA VAL A 11 -6.71 14.41 0.81
C VAL A 11 -5.60 13.59 1.44
N HIS A 12 -4.56 13.27 0.66
CA HIS A 12 -3.43 12.49 1.17
C HIS A 12 -2.48 13.39 1.96
N ASP A 13 -1.81 12.78 2.94
CA ASP A 13 -0.77 13.46 3.69
C ASP A 13 0.50 13.61 2.82
N PRO A 14 1.25 14.73 2.92
CA PRO A 14 2.44 14.99 2.12
C PRO A 14 3.51 13.90 2.19
N VAL A 15 4.32 13.75 1.12
CA VAL A 15 5.41 12.75 1.03
C VAL A 15 6.40 12.82 2.20
N LYS A 16 6.64 14.00 2.79
CA LYS A 16 7.50 14.14 3.98
C LYS A 16 6.96 13.38 5.19
N GLU A 17 5.65 13.26 5.30
CA GLU A 17 4.98 12.57 6.39
C GLU A 17 5.12 11.04 6.23
N ILE A 18 5.22 10.54 4.99
CA ILE A 18 5.52 9.13 4.68
C ILE A 18 6.77 8.65 5.40
N HIS A 19 7.87 9.39 5.24
CA HIS A 19 9.14 9.03 5.88
C HIS A 19 9.02 9.09 7.40
N GLY A 20 8.34 10.10 7.94
CA GLY A 20 8.09 10.22 9.38
C GLY A 20 7.35 9.01 9.96
N GLU A 21 6.27 8.57 9.32
CA GLU A 21 5.48 7.42 9.76
C GLU A 21 6.26 6.11 9.64
N PHE A 22 6.97 5.89 8.51
CA PHE A 22 7.83 4.71 8.35
C PHE A 22 8.93 4.65 9.41
N VAL A 23 9.56 5.80 9.70
CA VAL A 23 10.60 5.92 10.73
C VAL A 23 10.07 5.51 12.09
N GLN A 24 8.91 6.04 12.49
CA GLN A 24 8.27 5.70 13.76
C GLN A 24 7.97 4.20 13.85
N VAL A 25 7.37 3.62 12.81
CA VAL A 25 7.01 2.20 12.80
C VAL A 25 8.25 1.29 12.91
N ILE A 26 9.34 1.63 12.21
CA ILE A 26 10.60 0.87 12.26
C ILE A 26 11.24 0.97 13.64
N GLN A 27 11.37 2.18 14.19
CA GLN A 27 11.96 2.40 15.51
C GLN A 27 11.17 1.69 16.61
N ASP A 28 9.84 1.75 16.55
CA ASP A 28 8.94 1.05 17.48
C ASP A 28 9.07 -0.48 17.40
N ALA A 29 9.23 -1.02 16.19
CA ALA A 29 9.41 -2.46 16.00
C ALA A 29 10.75 -2.92 16.57
N VAL A 30 11.82 -2.15 16.33
CA VAL A 30 13.16 -2.43 16.89
C VAL A 30 13.14 -2.37 18.41
N ALA A 31 12.56 -1.32 19.00
CA ALA A 31 12.47 -1.16 20.44
C ALA A 31 11.71 -2.30 21.12
N ARG A 32 10.67 -2.83 20.47
CA ARG A 32 9.85 -3.94 20.99
C ARG A 32 10.37 -5.32 20.62
N LYS A 33 11.45 -5.42 19.84
CA LYS A 33 11.94 -6.69 19.28
C LYS A 33 10.84 -7.42 18.49
N GLY A 34 10.10 -6.69 17.67
CA GLY A 34 8.96 -7.18 16.91
C GLY A 34 9.16 -7.10 15.39
N LYS A 35 8.33 -7.83 14.66
CA LYS A 35 8.30 -7.82 13.19
C LYS A 35 7.33 -6.78 12.66
N ILE A 36 7.60 -6.28 11.46
CA ILE A 36 6.68 -5.46 10.67
C ILE A 36 6.19 -6.32 9.51
N ILE A 37 4.89 -6.61 9.49
CA ILE A 37 4.24 -7.36 8.41
C ILE A 37 3.52 -6.36 7.51
N ILE A 38 3.91 -6.30 6.24
CA ILE A 38 3.38 -5.34 5.26
C ILE A 38 2.63 -6.10 4.16
N PRO A 39 1.28 -6.13 4.20
CA PRO A 39 0.47 -6.54 3.07
C PRO A 39 0.66 -5.57 1.91
N ALA A 40 1.14 -6.06 0.77
CA ALA A 40 1.37 -5.24 -0.42
C ALA A 40 0.99 -5.97 -1.72
N PHE A 41 0.48 -5.22 -2.69
CA PHE A 41 0.33 -5.75 -4.05
C PHE A 41 1.72 -6.01 -4.66
N SER A 42 1.81 -7.08 -5.45
CA SER A 42 3.08 -7.54 -6.02
C SER A 42 3.64 -6.59 -7.08
N VAL A 43 2.77 -5.79 -7.69
CA VAL A 43 3.13 -4.78 -8.68
C VAL A 43 3.01 -3.41 -8.03
N GLU A 44 3.97 -2.55 -8.31
CA GLU A 44 4.06 -1.16 -7.86
C GLU A 44 4.25 -1.00 -6.34
N ARG A 45 3.23 -1.33 -5.52
CA ARG A 45 3.21 -1.09 -4.06
C ARG A 45 4.43 -1.69 -3.35
N THR A 46 4.79 -2.92 -3.69
CA THR A 46 5.97 -3.57 -3.11
C THR A 46 7.25 -2.82 -3.49
N GLN A 47 7.37 -2.41 -4.75
CA GLN A 47 8.55 -1.72 -5.28
C GLN A 47 8.69 -0.32 -4.66
N GLU A 48 7.60 0.43 -4.50
CA GLU A 48 7.62 1.71 -3.80
C GLU A 48 8.08 1.57 -2.35
N ILE A 49 7.54 0.61 -1.59
CA ILE A 49 7.97 0.40 -0.20
C ILE A 49 9.47 0.10 -0.14
N VAL A 50 9.97 -0.76 -1.03
CA VAL A 50 11.39 -1.10 -1.11
C VAL A 50 12.24 0.14 -1.45
N TYR A 51 11.79 0.97 -2.39
CA TYR A 51 12.43 2.25 -2.73
C TYR A 51 12.52 3.19 -1.52
N HIS A 52 11.42 3.36 -0.78
CA HIS A 52 11.40 4.22 0.41
C HIS A 52 12.28 3.66 1.55
N LEU A 53 12.33 2.34 1.73
CA LEU A 53 13.24 1.70 2.69
C LEU A 53 14.71 1.93 2.32
N ASN A 54 15.05 1.82 1.02
CA ASN A 54 16.39 2.14 0.52
C ASN A 54 16.80 3.56 0.91
N LEU A 55 15.95 4.55 0.62
CA LEU A 55 16.23 5.94 0.98
C LEU A 55 16.45 6.12 2.49
N LEU A 56 15.67 5.45 3.34
CA LEU A 56 15.82 5.56 4.79
C LEU A 56 17.11 4.90 5.30
N TYR A 57 17.52 3.78 4.71
CA TYR A 57 18.72 3.03 5.10
C TYR A 57 20.00 3.70 4.60
N GLU A 58 20.07 4.07 3.32
CA GLU A 58 21.24 4.73 2.73
C GLU A 58 21.52 6.10 3.39
N ASN A 59 20.48 6.81 3.82
CA ASN A 59 20.61 8.06 4.57
C ASN A 59 20.73 7.86 6.09
N LYS A 60 20.78 6.61 6.58
CA LYS A 60 20.94 6.25 8.01
C LYS A 60 19.91 6.90 8.94
N ILE A 61 18.68 7.07 8.45
CA ILE A 61 17.58 7.70 9.19
C ILE A 61 17.01 6.73 10.24
N VAL A 62 17.05 5.42 9.95
CA VAL A 62 16.59 4.34 10.83
C VAL A 62 17.66 3.26 10.96
N PRO A 63 17.63 2.45 12.02
CA PRO A 63 18.43 1.24 12.07
C PRO A 63 18.06 0.29 10.92
N GLU A 64 19.07 -0.26 10.28
CA GLU A 64 18.91 -1.31 9.27
C GLU A 64 18.44 -2.61 9.96
N ILE A 65 17.32 -3.15 9.49
CA ILE A 65 16.82 -4.46 9.89
C ILE A 65 16.56 -5.29 8.63
N PRO A 66 16.64 -6.64 8.69
CA PRO A 66 16.38 -7.47 7.53
C PRO A 66 15.03 -7.19 6.88
N VAL A 67 15.01 -7.06 5.55
CA VAL A 67 13.80 -6.82 4.75
C VAL A 67 13.58 -8.00 3.82
N PHE A 68 12.42 -8.63 3.90
CA PHE A 68 12.05 -9.78 3.10
C PHE A 68 10.87 -9.45 2.18
N VAL A 69 11.07 -9.57 0.87
CA VAL A 69 9.98 -9.54 -0.12
C VAL A 69 9.57 -10.98 -0.39
N ASP A 70 8.47 -11.41 0.23
CA ASP A 70 7.98 -12.80 0.18
C ASP A 70 6.73 -12.94 -0.70
N SER A 71 6.95 -12.75 -2.00
CA SER A 71 5.95 -13.05 -3.03
C SER A 71 6.67 -13.37 -4.34
N PRO A 72 6.57 -14.61 -4.88
CA PRO A 72 7.22 -14.97 -6.13
C PRO A 72 6.83 -14.04 -7.29
N LEU A 73 5.57 -13.59 -7.29
CA LEU A 73 5.09 -12.62 -8.27
C LEU A 73 5.75 -11.26 -8.05
N ALA A 74 5.88 -10.79 -6.80
CA ALA A 74 6.54 -9.51 -6.54
C ALA A 74 8.02 -9.56 -6.93
N VAL A 75 8.71 -10.67 -6.68
CA VAL A 75 10.10 -10.84 -7.14
C VAL A 75 10.17 -10.76 -8.67
N ASN A 76 9.31 -11.48 -9.38
CA ASN A 76 9.27 -11.44 -10.85
C ASN A 76 8.98 -10.04 -11.39
N VAL A 77 8.05 -9.32 -10.76
CA VAL A 77 7.72 -7.95 -11.15
C VAL A 77 8.88 -7.01 -10.87
N THR A 78 9.60 -7.17 -9.76
CA THR A 78 10.82 -6.38 -9.49
C THR A 78 11.89 -6.60 -10.57
N GLU A 79 12.03 -7.80 -11.13
CA GLU A 79 12.94 -8.00 -12.28
C GLU A 79 12.51 -7.21 -13.52
N VAL A 80 11.19 -7.06 -13.74
CA VAL A 80 10.66 -6.20 -14.81
C VAL A 80 11.02 -4.74 -14.53
N PHE A 81 10.83 -4.26 -13.31
CA PHE A 81 11.23 -2.89 -12.93
C PHE A 81 12.71 -2.68 -13.24
N ARG A 82 13.60 -3.57 -12.78
CA ARG A 82 15.06 -3.48 -13.02
C ARG A 82 15.43 -3.42 -14.50
N LYS A 83 14.64 -4.08 -15.37
CA LYS A 83 14.88 -4.11 -16.82
C LYS A 83 14.49 -2.80 -17.52
N TYR A 84 13.58 -2.02 -16.95
CA TYR A 84 12.99 -0.85 -17.61
C TYR A 84 13.10 0.45 -16.79
N PRO A 85 14.34 0.91 -16.45
CA PRO A 85 14.55 2.15 -15.68
C PRO A 85 14.11 3.42 -16.42
N ASP A 86 13.94 3.38 -17.74
CA ASP A 86 13.49 4.52 -18.55
C ASP A 86 12.05 4.98 -18.24
N TYR A 87 11.27 4.13 -17.57
CA TYR A 87 9.91 4.44 -17.12
C TYR A 87 9.86 5.01 -15.70
N TYR A 88 11.00 5.12 -15.02
CA TYR A 88 11.03 5.70 -13.68
C TYR A 88 10.87 7.21 -13.75
N ASP A 89 10.37 7.78 -12.65
CA ASP A 89 10.40 9.22 -12.45
C ASP A 89 11.85 9.75 -12.40
N LYS A 90 11.96 11.07 -12.32
CA LYS A 90 13.26 11.75 -12.33
C LYS A 90 14.10 11.38 -11.11
N ASP A 91 13.50 11.25 -9.94
CA ASP A 91 14.21 11.05 -8.68
C ASP A 91 14.79 9.63 -8.59
N ALA A 92 13.98 8.62 -8.88
CA ALA A 92 14.41 7.22 -8.93
C ALA A 92 15.45 6.97 -10.03
N ARG A 93 15.36 7.69 -11.16
CA ARG A 93 16.39 7.62 -12.21
C ARG A 93 17.71 8.24 -11.77
N ASN A 94 17.67 9.38 -11.09
CA ASN A 94 18.88 10.02 -10.55
C ASN A 94 19.56 9.14 -9.51
N LEU A 95 18.77 8.48 -8.64
CA LEU A 95 19.27 7.53 -7.65
C LEU A 95 20.03 6.37 -8.31
N LEU A 96 19.43 5.75 -9.33
CA LEU A 96 20.09 4.71 -10.11
C LEU A 96 21.38 5.20 -10.79
N GLN A 97 21.37 6.42 -11.32
CA GLN A 97 22.54 7.02 -11.98
C GLN A 97 23.68 7.33 -11.01
N SER A 98 23.39 7.58 -9.72
CA SER A 98 24.43 7.72 -8.69
C SER A 98 25.00 6.38 -8.22
N GLY A 99 24.54 5.26 -8.79
CA GLY A 99 24.99 3.90 -8.44
C GLY A 99 24.20 3.26 -7.30
N ASP A 100 23.17 3.94 -6.80
CA ASP A 100 22.29 3.43 -5.74
C ASP A 100 21.07 2.74 -6.38
N ASN A 101 21.01 1.41 -6.26
CA ASN A 101 19.91 0.64 -6.79
C ASN A 101 18.84 0.44 -5.71
N PRO A 102 17.65 1.07 -5.84
CA PRO A 102 16.63 1.01 -4.81
C PRO A 102 16.10 -0.40 -4.53
N PHE A 103 16.31 -1.34 -5.45
CA PHE A 103 15.90 -2.74 -5.31
C PHE A 103 17.05 -3.65 -4.86
N SER A 104 18.13 -3.08 -4.31
CA SER A 104 19.31 -3.82 -3.86
C SER A 104 20.09 -3.03 -2.80
N PHE A 105 19.68 -3.16 -1.53
CA PHE A 105 20.40 -2.66 -0.37
C PHE A 105 20.74 -3.77 0.62
N GLU A 106 21.63 -3.48 1.58
CA GLU A 106 22.05 -4.45 2.59
C GLU A 106 20.86 -4.96 3.43
N GLY A 107 20.75 -6.28 3.57
CA GLY A 107 19.64 -6.90 4.31
C GLY A 107 18.35 -7.12 3.52
N LEU A 108 18.22 -6.63 2.28
CA LEU A 108 17.07 -6.92 1.40
C LEU A 108 17.19 -8.32 0.79
N ARG A 109 16.13 -9.14 0.94
CA ARG A 109 16.07 -10.51 0.42
C ARG A 109 14.76 -10.79 -0.29
N TYR A 110 14.85 -11.29 -1.52
CA TYR A 110 13.70 -11.69 -2.32
C TYR A 110 13.46 -13.20 -2.19
N ILE A 111 12.29 -13.58 -1.68
CA ILE A 111 11.96 -14.98 -1.33
C ILE A 111 11.04 -15.58 -2.39
N ARG A 112 11.57 -16.58 -3.11
CA ARG A 112 10.83 -17.33 -4.14
C ARG A 112 10.30 -18.66 -3.60
N GLU A 113 11.14 -19.40 -2.89
CA GLU A 113 10.83 -20.76 -2.46
C GLU A 113 9.94 -20.79 -1.21
N VAL A 114 8.96 -21.69 -1.20
CA VAL A 114 8.04 -21.87 -0.06
C VAL A 114 8.80 -22.26 1.22
N LYS A 115 9.81 -23.12 1.10
CA LYS A 115 10.65 -23.54 2.25
C LYS A 115 11.34 -22.36 2.92
N ASP A 116 11.72 -21.33 2.16
CA ASP A 116 12.43 -20.16 2.70
C ASP A 116 11.44 -19.15 3.27
N SER A 117 10.25 -19.02 2.69
CA SER A 117 9.11 -18.30 3.27
C SER A 117 8.74 -18.86 4.64
N MET A 118 8.68 -20.19 4.79
CA MET A 118 8.36 -20.84 6.06
C MET A 118 9.36 -20.51 7.17
N LYS A 119 10.67 -20.44 6.85
CA LYS A 119 11.73 -20.09 7.82
C LYS A 119 11.59 -18.67 8.38
N LEU A 120 10.92 -17.75 7.66
CA LEU A 120 10.70 -16.39 8.16
C LEU A 120 9.81 -16.35 9.41
N ASN A 121 8.97 -17.38 9.59
CA ASN A 121 8.13 -17.48 10.79
C ASN A 121 8.96 -17.66 12.06
N ASP A 122 10.11 -18.34 11.96
CA ASP A 122 10.98 -18.70 13.08
C ASP A 122 11.97 -17.58 13.47
N ILE A 123 12.04 -16.50 12.68
CA ILE A 123 12.86 -15.32 13.02
C ILE A 123 12.28 -14.68 14.28
N ASN A 124 13.11 -14.40 15.29
CA ASN A 124 12.68 -13.70 16.51
C ASN A 124 13.19 -12.26 16.57
N ASP A 125 14.22 -11.94 15.78
CA ASP A 125 14.76 -10.58 15.69
C ASP A 125 13.84 -9.67 14.87
N PRO A 126 13.92 -8.34 15.08
CA PRO A 126 13.22 -7.36 14.25
C PRO A 126 13.50 -7.56 12.76
N CYS A 127 12.44 -7.62 11.97
CA CYS A 127 12.53 -7.66 10.51
C CYS A 127 11.26 -7.10 9.87
N ILE A 128 11.37 -6.75 8.60
CA ILE A 128 10.24 -6.35 7.76
C ILE A 128 9.92 -7.50 6.79
N ILE A 129 8.66 -7.90 6.71
CA ILE A 129 8.17 -8.90 5.76
C ILE A 129 7.10 -8.25 4.90
N ILE A 130 7.40 -8.06 3.62
CA ILE A 130 6.49 -7.54 2.61
C ILE A 130 5.94 -8.74 1.83
N SER A 131 4.61 -8.93 1.86
CA SER A 131 4.00 -10.09 1.23
C SER A 131 2.65 -9.76 0.59
N ALA A 132 2.36 -10.45 -0.51
CA ALA A 132 1.07 -10.41 -1.19
C ALA A 132 0.07 -11.40 -0.58
N SER A 133 -1.24 -11.18 -0.69
CA SER A 133 -1.91 -10.07 -1.40
C SER A 133 -2.06 -8.77 -0.59
N GLY A 134 -2.21 -7.64 -1.28
CA GLY A 134 -2.24 -6.31 -0.66
C GLY A 134 -3.43 -6.05 0.26
N MET A 135 -4.51 -6.83 0.16
CA MET A 135 -5.71 -6.71 1.01
C MET A 135 -5.88 -7.88 1.99
N CYS A 136 -4.86 -8.72 2.14
CA CYS A 136 -4.87 -9.89 3.03
C CYS A 136 -5.91 -10.96 2.67
N GLU A 137 -6.32 -11.07 1.40
CA GLU A 137 -7.35 -12.05 0.99
C GLU A 137 -6.78 -13.40 0.58
N ALA A 138 -5.52 -13.44 0.15
CA ALA A 138 -4.90 -14.65 -0.39
C ALA A 138 -3.37 -14.58 -0.32
N GLY A 139 -2.72 -15.73 -0.51
CA GLY A 139 -1.27 -15.82 -0.64
C GLY A 139 -0.54 -15.90 0.69
N ARG A 140 0.79 -15.69 0.63
CA ARG A 140 1.70 -15.89 1.77
C ARG A 140 1.43 -14.94 2.93
N ILE A 141 0.82 -13.78 2.67
CA ILE A 141 0.47 -12.82 3.72
C ILE A 141 -0.43 -13.45 4.80
N LEU A 142 -1.33 -14.36 4.42
CA LEU A 142 -2.21 -15.05 5.37
C LEU A 142 -1.41 -15.92 6.34
N HIS A 143 -0.34 -16.57 5.88
CA HIS A 143 0.56 -17.34 6.74
C HIS A 143 1.34 -16.43 7.67
N HIS A 144 1.86 -15.31 7.16
CA HIS A 144 2.54 -14.32 8.00
C HIS A 144 1.60 -13.74 9.05
N LEU A 145 0.38 -13.38 8.70
CA LEU A 145 -0.61 -12.91 9.66
C LEU A 145 -0.94 -13.98 10.70
N LYS A 146 -1.24 -15.22 10.27
CA LYS A 146 -1.50 -16.36 11.17
C LYS A 146 -0.43 -16.50 12.25
N ASN A 147 0.85 -16.41 11.88
CA ASN A 147 1.96 -16.63 12.80
C ASN A 147 2.33 -15.41 13.65
N ASN A 148 1.90 -14.20 13.28
CA ASN A 148 2.41 -12.97 13.88
C ASN A 148 1.35 -12.07 14.52
N ILE A 149 0.05 -12.25 14.20
CA ILE A 149 -1.02 -11.33 14.60
C ILE A 149 -1.35 -11.34 16.10
N GLU A 150 -1.06 -12.45 16.78
CA GLU A 150 -1.30 -12.61 18.23
C GLU A 150 -0.12 -12.11 19.10
N ASN A 151 0.95 -11.61 18.49
CA ASN A 151 2.09 -11.06 19.22
C ASN A 151 2.01 -9.53 19.24
N SER A 152 1.89 -8.94 20.44
CA SER A 152 1.76 -7.50 20.65
C SER A 152 3.03 -6.68 20.37
N ASN A 153 4.18 -7.35 20.23
CA ASN A 153 5.41 -6.69 19.79
C ASN A 153 5.39 -6.41 18.28
N ASN A 154 4.62 -7.17 17.51
CA ASN A 154 4.55 -7.02 16.06
C ASN A 154 3.67 -5.84 15.64
N THR A 155 3.89 -5.40 14.40
CA THR A 155 3.06 -4.42 13.71
C THR A 155 2.60 -5.00 12.38
N VAL A 156 1.31 -4.88 12.07
CA VAL A 156 0.77 -5.02 10.72
C VAL A 156 0.66 -3.62 10.13
N LEU A 157 1.51 -3.31 9.15
CA LEU A 157 1.58 -2.01 8.51
C LEU A 157 0.79 -2.01 7.21
N ILE A 158 -0.32 -1.28 7.21
CA ILE A 158 -1.23 -1.14 6.07
C ILE A 158 -0.79 0.07 5.25
N VAL A 159 -0.45 -0.16 3.98
CA VAL A 159 0.11 0.86 3.06
C VAL A 159 -0.80 1.14 1.86
N GLY A 160 -2.07 0.75 1.93
CA GLY A 160 -2.97 0.85 0.80
C GLY A 160 -4.44 0.80 1.19
N PHE A 161 -5.30 0.97 0.19
CA PHE A 161 -6.73 0.84 0.36
C PHE A 161 -7.12 -0.59 0.74
N MET A 162 -8.10 -0.71 1.63
CA MET A 162 -8.66 -1.98 2.08
C MET A 162 -10.15 -1.99 1.78
N ALA A 163 -10.53 -2.77 0.77
CA ALA A 163 -11.92 -2.89 0.33
C ALA A 163 -12.80 -3.51 1.43
N GLU A 164 -14.09 -3.15 1.43
CA GLU A 164 -15.05 -3.72 2.36
C GLU A 164 -15.06 -5.26 2.33
N HIS A 165 -15.35 -5.84 3.49
CA HIS A 165 -15.40 -7.29 3.73
C HIS A 165 -14.07 -8.05 3.65
N THR A 166 -12.97 -7.41 3.25
CA THR A 166 -11.64 -8.02 3.28
C THR A 166 -11.11 -8.21 4.71
N LEU A 167 -10.21 -9.16 4.91
CA LEU A 167 -9.46 -9.31 6.15
C LEU A 167 -8.67 -8.04 6.45
N GLY A 168 -8.01 -7.45 5.45
CA GLY A 168 -7.27 -6.21 5.61
C GLY A 168 -8.13 -5.06 6.15
N ARG A 169 -9.39 -4.96 5.70
CA ARG A 169 -10.32 -3.95 6.21
C ARG A 169 -10.69 -4.19 7.67
N LYS A 170 -10.96 -5.44 8.07
CA LYS A 170 -11.21 -5.78 9.48
C LYS A 170 -10.06 -5.39 10.41
N LEU A 171 -8.82 -5.52 9.94
CA LEU A 171 -7.64 -5.08 10.70
C LEU A 171 -7.60 -3.56 10.85
N VAL A 172 -7.83 -2.82 9.77
CA VAL A 172 -7.90 -1.35 9.80
C VAL A 172 -9.01 -0.86 10.74
N ASP A 173 -10.15 -1.55 10.73
CA ASP A 173 -11.31 -1.25 11.59
C ASP A 173 -11.11 -1.74 13.05
N LYS A 174 -9.90 -2.20 13.40
CA LYS A 174 -9.49 -2.64 14.74
C LYS A 174 -10.34 -3.76 15.33
N ALA A 175 -10.73 -4.73 14.50
CA ALA A 175 -11.42 -5.92 14.97
C ALA A 175 -10.58 -6.66 16.03
N GLU A 176 -11.19 -7.03 17.16
CA GLU A 176 -10.49 -7.74 18.25
C GLU A 176 -10.10 -9.17 17.85
N THR A 177 -10.86 -9.76 16.93
CA THR A 177 -10.60 -11.09 16.39
C THR A 177 -10.82 -11.15 14.89
N VAL A 178 -10.05 -12.01 14.22
CA VAL A 178 -10.17 -12.24 12.78
C VAL A 178 -10.06 -13.72 12.46
N LYS A 179 -10.65 -14.11 11.32
CA LYS A 179 -10.62 -15.49 10.82
C LYS A 179 -9.54 -15.63 9.74
N ILE A 180 -8.61 -16.56 9.92
CA ILE A 180 -7.53 -16.87 8.97
C ILE A 180 -7.48 -18.38 8.77
N PHE A 181 -7.59 -18.86 7.52
CA PHE A 181 -7.65 -20.29 7.18
C PHE A 181 -8.71 -21.13 7.91
N GLY A 182 -9.79 -20.51 8.40
CA GLY A 182 -10.84 -21.21 9.13
C GLY A 182 -10.78 -21.01 10.65
N ASP A 183 -9.61 -20.67 11.18
CA ASP A 183 -9.37 -20.51 12.62
C ASP A 183 -9.51 -19.05 13.05
N MET A 184 -9.92 -18.83 14.30
CA MET A 184 -10.05 -17.50 14.91
C MET A 184 -8.76 -17.12 15.64
N PHE A 185 -8.29 -15.88 15.44
CA PHE A 185 -7.10 -15.33 16.08
C PHE A 185 -7.42 -14.00 16.76
N SER A 186 -6.80 -13.75 17.92
CA SER A 186 -6.87 -12.46 18.59
C SER A 186 -5.94 -11.44 17.95
N VAL A 187 -6.45 -10.27 17.58
CA VAL A 187 -5.61 -9.19 17.04
C VAL A 187 -4.91 -8.47 18.18
N LYS A 188 -3.67 -8.89 18.46
CA LYS A 188 -2.81 -8.29 19.50
C LYS A 188 -1.69 -7.44 18.91
N ALA A 189 -1.24 -7.79 17.70
CA ALA A 189 -0.30 -6.99 16.94
C ALA A 189 -0.88 -5.59 16.68
N ARG A 190 -0.03 -4.58 16.68
CA ARG A 190 -0.45 -3.21 16.39
C ARG A 190 -0.83 -3.12 14.92
N VAL A 191 -2.00 -2.56 14.60
CA VAL A 191 -2.35 -2.21 13.23
C VAL A 191 -2.07 -0.73 13.04
N HIS A 192 -1.15 -0.42 12.13
CA HIS A 192 -0.81 0.95 11.77
C HIS A 192 -1.09 1.14 10.27
N LYS A 193 -1.58 2.32 9.88
CA LYS A 193 -1.96 2.61 8.50
C LYS A 193 -1.28 3.88 8.04
N ILE A 194 -0.56 3.79 6.93
CA ILE A 194 0.04 4.92 6.22
C ILE A 194 -0.80 5.16 4.96
N ASN A 195 -1.48 6.31 4.90
CA ASN A 195 -2.42 6.59 3.81
C ASN A 195 -1.71 6.99 2.50
N SER A 196 -0.57 7.64 2.62
CA SER A 196 0.14 8.32 1.53
C SER A 196 0.85 7.42 0.53
N PHE A 197 0.81 6.10 0.71
CA PHE A 197 1.33 5.19 -0.30
C PHE A 197 0.33 5.01 -1.44
N SER A 198 -0.98 5.15 -1.26
CA SER A 198 -1.96 4.82 -2.32
C SER A 198 -1.63 5.44 -3.69
N GLY A 199 -1.61 4.61 -4.75
CA GLY A 199 -1.38 5.04 -6.14
C GLY A 199 -2.61 5.70 -6.79
N HIS A 200 -3.71 5.79 -6.04
CA HIS A 200 -4.90 6.53 -6.44
C HIS A 200 -4.77 8.00 -6.08
N ALA A 201 -5.11 8.85 -7.04
CA ALA A 201 -5.20 10.29 -6.88
C ALA A 201 -6.15 10.66 -5.72
N ASP A 202 -5.74 11.64 -4.92
CA ASP A 202 -6.59 12.16 -3.85
C ASP A 202 -7.66 13.11 -4.41
N ARG A 203 -8.52 13.64 -3.55
CA ARG A 203 -9.57 14.58 -3.95
C ARG A 203 -9.03 15.80 -4.71
N THR A 204 -7.88 16.35 -4.29
CA THR A 204 -7.28 17.53 -4.92
C THR A 204 -6.77 17.19 -6.31
N ASP A 205 -6.05 16.07 -6.44
CA ASP A 205 -5.53 15.57 -7.70
C ASP A 205 -6.66 15.24 -8.67
N LEU A 206 -7.71 14.56 -8.20
CA LEU A 206 -8.88 14.21 -9.01
C LEU A 206 -9.61 15.48 -9.48
N LEU A 207 -9.79 16.49 -8.62
CA LEU A 207 -10.36 17.77 -9.03
C LEU A 207 -9.51 18.41 -10.13
N ASN A 208 -8.20 18.54 -9.91
CA ASN A 208 -7.28 19.13 -10.88
C ASN A 208 -7.28 18.38 -12.22
N PHE A 209 -7.34 17.05 -12.19
CA PHE A 209 -7.42 16.22 -13.40
C PHE A 209 -8.72 16.47 -14.17
N THR A 210 -9.85 16.58 -13.47
CA THR A 210 -11.13 16.86 -14.13
C THR A 210 -11.17 18.25 -14.79
N GLU A 211 -10.46 19.25 -14.25
CA GLU A 211 -10.39 20.58 -14.88
C GLU A 211 -9.84 20.52 -16.32
N LEU A 212 -8.98 19.55 -16.63
CA LEU A 212 -8.34 19.41 -17.95
C LEU A 212 -9.34 19.14 -19.08
N VAL A 213 -10.52 18.57 -18.78
CA VAL A 213 -11.56 18.29 -19.79
C VAL A 213 -12.59 19.42 -19.94
N GLY A 214 -12.53 20.44 -19.07
CA GLY A 214 -13.44 21.58 -19.06
C GLY A 214 -14.85 21.27 -18.53
N LYS A 215 -15.56 22.34 -18.10
CA LYS A 215 -16.83 22.26 -17.35
C LYS A 215 -18.04 21.74 -18.14
N GLN A 216 -17.94 21.69 -19.47
CA GLN A 216 -19.00 21.18 -20.34
C GLN A 216 -18.93 19.66 -20.50
N ALA A 217 -17.82 19.02 -20.12
CA ALA A 217 -17.69 17.58 -20.23
C ALA A 217 -18.62 16.86 -19.25
N SER A 218 -19.24 15.78 -19.71
CA SER A 218 -19.90 14.82 -18.83
C SER A 218 -18.86 14.00 -18.06
N VAL A 219 -18.98 13.95 -16.74
CA VAL A 219 -18.10 13.21 -15.83
C VAL A 219 -18.89 12.07 -15.19
N PHE A 220 -18.44 10.84 -15.41
CA PHE A 220 -19.00 9.63 -14.80
C PHE A 220 -18.02 9.12 -13.76
N LEU A 221 -18.45 9.12 -12.50
CA LEU A 221 -17.64 8.66 -11.37
C LEU A 221 -17.84 7.16 -11.16
N VAL A 222 -16.75 6.42 -11.14
CA VAL A 222 -16.72 4.96 -10.97
C VAL A 222 -15.60 4.59 -9.99
N HIS A 223 -15.51 3.31 -9.60
CA HIS A 223 -14.38 2.81 -8.81
C HIS A 223 -14.18 3.57 -7.48
N GLY A 224 -15.23 3.72 -6.69
CA GLY A 224 -15.15 4.26 -5.33
C GLY A 224 -16.40 3.94 -4.53
N GLU A 225 -16.25 3.81 -3.22
CA GLU A 225 -17.38 3.64 -2.28
C GLU A 225 -18.31 4.87 -2.36
N GLU A 226 -19.59 4.70 -2.00
CA GLU A 226 -20.58 5.78 -2.05
C GLU A 226 -20.14 7.00 -1.22
N ALA A 227 -19.56 6.74 -0.04
CA ALA A 227 -19.01 7.76 0.86
C ALA A 227 -17.82 8.56 0.27
N GLN A 228 -17.21 8.10 -0.82
CA GLN A 228 -16.19 8.83 -1.58
C GLN A 228 -16.80 9.47 -2.83
N SER A 229 -17.61 8.71 -3.57
CA SER A 229 -18.18 9.14 -4.85
C SER A 229 -19.19 10.27 -4.72
N VAL A 230 -20.08 10.23 -3.73
CA VAL A 230 -21.14 11.25 -3.55
C VAL A 230 -20.54 12.63 -3.21
N PRO A 231 -19.68 12.77 -2.19
CA PRO A 231 -19.06 14.08 -1.89
C PRO A 231 -18.16 14.60 -3.02
N PHE A 232 -17.54 13.69 -3.79
CA PHE A 232 -16.75 14.08 -4.95
C PHE A 232 -17.64 14.64 -6.08
N ALA A 233 -18.78 13.99 -6.36
CA ALA A 233 -19.75 14.50 -7.32
C ALA A 233 -20.26 15.90 -6.94
N GLU A 234 -20.56 16.12 -5.66
CA GLU A 234 -20.96 17.43 -5.13
C GLU A 234 -19.87 18.48 -5.29
N SER A 235 -18.61 18.09 -5.06
CA SER A 235 -17.44 18.97 -5.25
C SER A 235 -17.30 19.39 -6.72
N LEU A 236 -17.46 18.45 -7.66
CA LEU A 236 -17.42 18.74 -9.09
C LEU A 236 -18.57 19.68 -9.53
N LYS A 237 -19.80 19.39 -9.06
CA LYS A 237 -20.95 20.26 -9.33
C LYS A 237 -20.75 21.68 -8.78
N SER A 238 -20.22 21.79 -7.56
CA SER A 238 -19.88 23.08 -6.94
C SER A 238 -18.79 23.82 -7.71
N ASN A 239 -17.85 23.10 -8.32
CA ASN A 239 -16.83 23.65 -9.22
C ASN A 239 -17.35 23.92 -10.64
N GLY A 240 -18.65 23.83 -10.89
CA GLY A 240 -19.29 24.26 -12.14
C GLY A 240 -19.39 23.21 -13.24
N PHE A 241 -19.07 21.93 -12.96
CA PHE A 241 -19.36 20.85 -13.91
C PHE A 241 -20.87 20.64 -14.02
N ARG A 242 -21.39 20.69 -15.26
CA ARG A 242 -22.83 20.63 -15.52
C ARG A 242 -23.40 19.22 -15.48
N HIS A 243 -22.59 18.24 -15.87
CA HIS A 243 -23.02 16.85 -16.03
C HIS A 243 -22.09 15.95 -15.23
N VAL A 244 -22.52 15.59 -14.02
CA VAL A 244 -21.80 14.67 -13.13
C VAL A 244 -22.75 13.59 -12.66
N GLU A 245 -22.41 12.33 -12.95
CA GLU A 245 -23.22 11.17 -12.66
C GLU A 245 -22.37 10.08 -11.98
N ILE A 246 -22.99 9.33 -11.06
CA ILE A 246 -22.41 8.15 -10.43
C ILE A 246 -23.25 6.97 -10.94
N PRO A 247 -22.81 6.27 -12.00
CA PRO A 247 -23.64 5.24 -12.60
C PRO A 247 -23.80 4.03 -11.66
N GLU A 248 -25.01 3.48 -11.60
CA GLU A 248 -25.27 2.23 -10.91
C GLU A 248 -24.75 1.03 -11.72
N ARG A 249 -24.44 -0.06 -11.03
CA ARG A 249 -24.03 -1.31 -11.68
C ARG A 249 -25.15 -1.77 -12.64
N LEU A 250 -24.79 -2.04 -13.90
CA LEU A 250 -25.68 -2.41 -15.00
C LEU A 250 -26.53 -1.26 -15.59
N GLN A 251 -26.40 -0.03 -15.07
CA GLN A 251 -27.01 1.13 -15.72
C GLN A 251 -26.39 1.34 -17.11
N LYS A 252 -27.22 1.73 -18.08
CA LYS A 252 -26.79 2.07 -19.44
C LYS A 252 -26.91 3.57 -19.65
N ILE A 253 -25.86 4.18 -20.18
CA ILE A 253 -25.80 5.61 -20.50
C ILE A 253 -25.49 5.73 -22.00
N THR A 254 -26.22 6.61 -22.68
CA THR A 254 -26.00 6.94 -24.11
C THR A 254 -25.39 8.33 -24.17
N LEU A 255 -24.25 8.45 -24.87
CA LEU A 255 -23.47 9.68 -25.01
C LEU A 255 -23.73 10.36 -26.35
#